data_AF-A0A7J2IPR2-F1
#
_entry.id   AF-A0A7J2IPR2-F1
#
_cell.length_a   1.000
_cell.length_b   1.000
_cell.length_c   1.000
_cell.angle_alpha   90.00
_cell.angle_beta   90.00
_cell.angle_gamma   90.00
#
_symmetry.space_group_name_H-M   'P 1'
#
loop_
_entity.id
_entity.type
_entity.pdbx_description
1 polymer ?
#
loop_
_entity_poly.entity_id
_entity_poly.type
_entity_poly.pdbx_seq_one_letter_code
_entity_poly.pdbx_strand_id
1 'polypeptide(L)'
;MHQIRRLFFLEGVLVSFLLDVQFAKRSDTPFRKKLHGLKLNKRLIKRLFPEIIEKLRQYDAGYPWLESLISKYLLEADKNGWIISDDEISYYFVLGLNFGRVFKGGGE
;
A
#
# COMPACT_ATOMS: atom_id res chain seq x y z
N MET A 1 17.38 1.15 8.79
CA MET A 1 16.14 1.48 9.54
C MET A 1 15.17 2.39 8.77
N HIS A 2 15.59 3.46 8.09
CA HIS A 2 14.64 4.38 7.42
C HIS A 2 13.82 3.80 6.25
N GLN A 3 14.34 2.80 5.53
CA GLN A 3 13.68 2.27 4.32
C GLN A 3 12.45 1.41 4.61
N ILE A 4 12.44 0.67 5.73
CA ILE A 4 11.32 -0.23 6.06
C ILE A 4 10.05 0.56 6.40
N ARG A 5 10.18 1.75 6.98
CA ARG A 5 9.04 2.65 7.24
C ARG A 5 8.49 3.23 5.93
N ARG A 6 9.38 3.55 4.98
CA ARG A 6 8.99 4.00 3.63
C ARG A 6 8.24 2.92 2.86
N LEU A 7 8.60 1.65 3.01
CA LEU A 7 7.87 0.53 2.42
C LEU A 7 6.37 0.58 2.77
N PHE A 8 6.04 0.59 4.06
CA PHE A 8 4.63 0.57 4.49
C PHE A 8 3.88 1.82 4.07
N PHE A 9 4.55 2.98 4.14
CA PHE A 9 4.01 4.22 3.62
C PHE A 9 3.67 4.11 2.12
N LEU A 10 4.61 3.66 1.29
CA LEU A 10 4.40 3.55 -0.16
C LEU A 10 3.32 2.52 -0.52
N GLU A 11 3.24 1.42 0.21
CA GLU A 11 2.19 0.44 0.03
C GLU A 11 0.81 0.99 0.43
N GLY A 12 0.75 1.80 1.49
CA GLY A 12 -0.44 2.58 1.84
C GLY A 12 -0.86 3.54 0.72
N VAL A 13 0.10 4.24 0.10
CA VAL A 13 -0.16 5.10 -1.08
C VAL A 13 -0.72 4.29 -2.24
N LEU A 14 -0.12 3.13 -2.55
CA LEU A 14 -0.60 2.26 -3.63
C LEU A 14 -2.03 1.76 -3.38
N VAL A 15 -2.35 1.42 -2.13
CA VAL A 15 -3.73 1.09 -1.74
C VAL A 15 -4.66 2.28 -1.94
N SER A 16 -4.27 3.49 -1.52
CA SER A 16 -5.07 4.70 -1.79
C SER A 16 -5.41 4.81 -3.27
N PHE A 17 -4.42 4.62 -4.15
CA PHE A 17 -4.64 4.68 -5.59
C PHE A 17 -5.63 3.63 -6.08
N LEU A 18 -5.55 2.40 -5.59
CA LEU A 18 -6.50 1.34 -5.90
C LEU A 18 -7.92 1.71 -5.43
N LEU A 19 -8.06 2.24 -4.22
CA LEU A 19 -9.38 2.65 -3.70
C LEU A 19 -9.98 3.77 -4.54
N ASP A 20 -9.18 4.75 -4.97
CA ASP A 20 -9.65 5.82 -5.84
C ASP A 20 -10.13 5.27 -7.20
N VAL A 21 -9.37 4.34 -7.80
CA VAL A 21 -9.75 3.68 -9.07
C VAL A 21 -11.04 2.88 -8.89
N GLN A 22 -11.19 2.15 -7.80
CA GLN A 22 -12.42 1.40 -7.50
C GLN A 22 -13.62 2.34 -7.36
N PHE A 23 -13.45 3.42 -6.62
CA PHE A 23 -14.52 4.40 -6.42
C PHE A 23 -14.92 5.07 -7.73
N ALA A 24 -13.95 5.49 -8.54
CA ALA A 24 -14.22 6.11 -9.84
C ALA A 24 -14.96 5.18 -10.81
N LYS A 25 -14.64 3.87 -10.82
CA LYS A 25 -15.27 2.93 -11.76
C LYS A 25 -16.58 2.30 -11.24
N ARG A 26 -16.79 2.22 -9.93
CA ARG A 26 -17.88 1.42 -9.33
C ARG A 26 -18.65 2.11 -8.20
N SER A 27 -18.27 3.34 -7.84
CA SER A 27 -18.83 4.07 -6.68
C SER A 27 -18.78 3.30 -5.36
N ASP A 28 -17.86 2.32 -5.25
CA ASP A 28 -17.61 1.52 -4.05
C ASP A 28 -16.13 1.13 -3.99
N THR A 29 -15.64 0.73 -2.81
CA THR A 29 -14.24 0.40 -2.54
C THR A 29 -14.09 -0.97 -1.86
N PRO A 30 -14.48 -2.08 -2.52
CA PRO A 30 -14.52 -3.41 -1.91
C PRO A 30 -13.16 -3.87 -1.37
N PHE A 31 -12.04 -3.34 -1.87
CA PHE A 31 -10.72 -3.67 -1.37
C PHE A 31 -10.49 -3.23 0.09
N ARG A 32 -11.22 -2.23 0.60
CA ARG A 32 -11.13 -1.80 2.01
C ARG A 32 -11.37 -2.95 3.00
N LYS A 33 -12.24 -3.90 2.65
CA LYS A 33 -12.56 -5.07 3.50
C LYS A 33 -11.33 -5.95 3.75
N LYS A 34 -10.33 -5.91 2.87
CA LYS A 34 -9.08 -6.68 2.99
C LYS A 34 -8.04 -6.05 3.93
N LEU A 35 -8.27 -4.82 4.38
CA LEU A 35 -7.34 -4.10 5.26
C LEU A 35 -7.48 -4.45 6.74
N HIS A 36 -8.36 -5.39 7.13
CA HIS A 36 -8.51 -5.91 8.49
C HIS A 36 -8.62 -4.82 9.59
N GLY A 37 -9.36 -3.75 9.32
CA GLY A 37 -9.49 -2.63 10.26
C GLY A 37 -8.16 -1.90 10.53
N LEU A 38 -7.22 -1.97 9.58
CA LEU A 38 -5.89 -1.36 9.63
C LEU A 38 -4.97 -1.97 10.71
N LYS A 39 -5.32 -3.14 11.24
CA LYS A 39 -4.43 -3.96 12.08
C LYS A 39 -3.54 -4.79 11.16
N LEU A 40 -2.38 -4.25 10.82
CA LEU A 40 -1.47 -4.82 9.83
C LEU A 40 -0.26 -5.46 10.49
N ASN A 41 0.27 -6.50 9.84
CA ASN A 41 1.50 -7.16 10.22
C ASN A 41 2.28 -7.56 8.96
N LYS A 42 3.53 -8.01 9.14
CA LYS A 42 4.41 -8.45 8.04
C LYS A 42 3.73 -9.43 7.08
N ARG A 43 3.01 -10.43 7.61
CA ARG A 43 2.35 -11.46 6.79
C ARG A 43 1.26 -10.84 5.93
N LEU A 44 0.47 -9.95 6.51
CA LEU A 44 -0.62 -9.28 5.80
C LEU A 44 -0.08 -8.36 4.71
N ILE A 45 0.96 -7.58 4.99
CA ILE A 45 1.64 -6.72 4.00
C ILE A 45 2.09 -7.54 2.79
N LYS A 46 2.86 -8.62 3.01
CA LYS A 46 3.31 -9.49 1.91
C LYS A 46 2.17 -10.08 1.08
N ARG A 47 1.03 -10.36 1.71
CA ARG A 47 -0.16 -10.88 1.03
C ARG A 47 -0.89 -9.78 0.26
N LEU A 48 -0.99 -8.58 0.82
CA LEU A 48 -1.68 -7.45 0.19
C LEU A 48 -0.99 -7.03 -1.11
N PHE A 49 0.33 -6.93 -1.14
CA PHE A 49 1.08 -6.46 -2.30
C PHE A 49 0.67 -7.10 -3.65
N PRO A 50 0.71 -8.44 -3.83
CA PRO A 50 0.26 -9.07 -5.09
C PRO A 50 -1.24 -8.91 -5.33
N GLU A 51 -2.08 -8.88 -4.28
CA GLU A 51 -3.52 -8.66 -4.43
C GLU A 51 -3.85 -7.24 -4.92
N ILE A 52 -3.07 -6.25 -4.49
CA ILE A 52 -3.19 -4.85 -4.94
C ILE A 52 -2.81 -4.76 -6.43
N ILE A 53 -1.67 -5.33 -6.82
CA ILE A 53 -1.22 -5.35 -8.23
C ILE A 53 -2.30 -5.99 -9.11
N GLU A 54 -2.75 -7.19 -8.76
CA GLU A 54 -3.78 -7.89 -9.53
C GLU A 54 -5.06 -7.06 -9.67
N LYS A 55 -5.50 -6.42 -8.59
CA LYS A 55 -6.69 -5.56 -8.63
C LYS A 55 -6.49 -4.31 -9.49
N LEU A 56 -5.31 -3.71 -9.48
CA LEU A 56 -4.99 -2.58 -10.35
C LEU A 56 -4.94 -3.00 -11.82
N ARG A 57 -4.40 -4.18 -12.14
CA ARG A 57 -4.39 -4.75 -13.50
C ARG A 57 -5.81 -4.97 -14.02
N GLN A 58 -6.73 -5.47 -13.18
CA GLN A 58 -8.16 -5.62 -13.54
C GLN A 58 -8.86 -4.31 -13.92
N TYR A 59 -8.28 -3.16 -13.56
CA TYR A 59 -8.79 -1.84 -13.93
C TYR A 59 -7.92 -1.13 -14.98
N ASP A 60 -6.91 -1.79 -15.54
CA ASP A 60 -5.88 -1.21 -16.43
C ASP A 60 -5.18 0.01 -15.80
N ALA A 61 -4.99 -0.02 -14.48
CA ALA A 61 -4.54 1.13 -13.68
C ALA A 61 -3.27 0.84 -12.87
N GLY A 62 -2.30 0.15 -13.47
CA GLY A 62 -1.05 -0.17 -12.76
C GLY A 62 -0.13 1.03 -12.55
N TYR A 63 0.76 0.93 -11.57
CA TYR A 63 1.75 1.95 -11.23
C TYR A 63 3.16 1.32 -11.20
N PRO A 64 3.74 0.95 -12.37
CA PRO A 64 4.96 0.14 -12.42
C PRO A 64 6.15 0.69 -11.63
N TRP A 65 6.32 2.02 -11.61
CA TRP A 65 7.39 2.67 -10.85
C TRP A 65 7.23 2.48 -9.34
N LEU A 66 5.99 2.58 -8.82
CA LEU A 66 5.67 2.44 -7.41
C LEU A 66 5.74 0.97 -6.99
N GLU A 67 5.20 0.07 -7.83
CA GLU A 67 5.29 -1.38 -7.65
C GLU A 67 6.76 -1.85 -7.60
N SER A 68 7.62 -1.34 -8.49
CA SER A 68 9.05 -1.66 -8.51
C SER A 68 9.77 -1.13 -7.26
N LEU A 69 9.46 0.10 -6.84
CA LEU A 69 10.04 0.70 -5.64
C LEU A 69 9.64 -0.06 -4.35
N ILE A 70 8.37 -0.44 -4.22
CA ILE A 70 7.88 -1.27 -3.12
C ILE A 70 8.57 -2.64 -3.13
N SER A 71 8.68 -3.27 -4.30
CA SER A 71 9.36 -4.57 -4.47
C SER A 71 10.82 -4.50 -4.00
N LYS A 72 11.55 -3.44 -4.36
CA LYS A 72 12.93 -3.21 -3.90
C LYS A 72 12.99 -3.15 -2.36
N TYR A 73 12.08 -2.42 -1.72
CA TYR A 73 12.08 -2.31 -0.26
C TYR A 73 11.61 -3.58 0.44
N LEU A 74 10.69 -4.36 -0.14
CA LEU A 74 10.33 -5.69 0.36
C LEU A 74 11.53 -6.64 0.38
N LEU A 75 12.31 -6.66 -0.71
CA LEU A 75 13.54 -7.47 -0.80
C LEU A 75 14.58 -7.03 0.24
N GLU A 76 14.75 -5.73 0.45
CA GLU A 76 15.64 -5.18 1.48
C GLU A 76 15.16 -5.54 2.89
N ALA A 77 13.85 -5.45 3.16
CA ALA A 77 13.25 -5.82 4.43
C ALA A 77 13.45 -7.32 4.74
N ASP A 78 13.31 -8.18 3.72
CA ASP A 78 13.57 -9.62 3.84
C ASP A 78 15.02 -9.92 4.21
N LYS A 79 15.99 -9.23 3.61
CA LYS A 79 17.42 -9.36 3.96
C LYS A 79 17.71 -8.88 5.39
N ASN A 80 17.01 -7.83 5.83
CA ASN A 80 17.26 -7.17 7.12
C ASN A 80 16.39 -7.68 8.28
N GLY A 81 15.62 -8.76 8.06
CA GLY A 81 14.90 -9.45 9.15
C GLY A 81 13.62 -8.77 9.65
N TRP A 82 13.14 -7.70 9.00
CA TRP A 82 11.90 -6.99 9.37
C TRP A 82 11.88 -6.44 10.80
N ILE A 83 12.90 -5.66 11.17
CA ILE A 83 12.99 -5.03 12.49
C ILE A 83 12.01 -3.84 12.57
N ILE A 84 10.73 -4.12 12.82
CA ILE A 84 9.64 -3.17 13.01
C ILE A 84 8.46 -3.84 13.74
N SER A 85 7.73 -3.09 14.57
CA SER A 85 6.53 -3.60 15.24
C SER A 85 5.28 -3.56 14.34
N ASP A 86 4.28 -4.41 14.62
CA ASP A 86 2.99 -4.41 13.92
C ASP A 86 2.25 -3.05 14.04
N ASP A 87 2.40 -2.37 15.17
CA ASP A 87 1.85 -1.02 15.38
C ASP A 87 2.54 0.01 14.47
N GLU A 88 3.86 -0.03 14.34
CA GLU A 88 4.59 0.84 13.40
C GLU A 88 4.22 0.53 11.94
N ILE A 89 4.06 -0.75 11.57
CA ILE A 89 3.59 -1.15 10.23
C ILE A 89 2.25 -0.48 9.94
N SER A 90 1.30 -0.67 10.86
CA SER A 90 -0.05 -0.11 10.75
C SER A 90 -0.01 1.41 10.66
N TYR A 91 0.77 2.06 11.54
CA TYR A 91 0.92 3.51 11.57
C TYR A 91 1.45 4.08 10.25
N TYR A 92 2.60 3.59 9.75
CA TYR A 92 3.20 4.11 8.52
C TYR A 92 2.34 3.81 7.28
N PHE A 93 1.68 2.66 7.24
CA PHE A 93 0.72 2.34 6.19
C PHE A 93 -0.44 3.33 6.16
N VAL A 94 -1.03 3.65 7.31
CA VAL A 94 -2.15 4.59 7.40
C VAL A 94 -1.74 6.01 7.02
N LEU A 95 -0.51 6.43 7.34
CA LEU A 95 0.04 7.69 6.82
C LEU A 95 0.02 7.67 5.28
N GLY A 96 0.57 6.62 4.66
CA GLY A 96 0.56 6.48 3.20
C GLY A 96 -0.84 6.48 2.58
N LEU A 97 -1.76 5.73 3.19
CA LEU A 97 -3.15 5.63 2.74
C LEU A 97 -3.87 6.98 2.72
N ASN A 98 -3.58 7.87 3.68
CA ASN A 98 -4.18 9.21 3.71
C ASN A 98 -3.46 10.19 2.78
N PHE A 99 -2.12 10.11 2.71
CA PHE A 99 -1.33 10.98 1.85
C PHE A 99 -1.44 10.64 0.35
N GLY A 100 -1.87 9.43 -0.01
CA GLY A 100 -2.00 9.02 -1.41
C GLY A 100 -2.85 9.98 -2.25
N ARG A 101 -3.94 10.53 -1.67
CA ARG A 101 -4.78 11.52 -2.35
C ARG A 101 -4.05 12.83 -2.67
N VAL A 102 -3.13 13.27 -1.81
CA VAL A 102 -2.28 14.46 -2.04
C VAL A 102 -1.36 14.25 -3.25
N PHE A 103 -0.77 13.06 -3.39
CA PHE A 103 0.17 12.76 -4.48
C PHE A 103 -0.49 12.55 -5.85
N LYS A 104 -1.82 12.37 -5.91
CA LYS A 104 -2.58 12.26 -7.17
C LYS A 104 -3.04 13.62 -7.74
N GLY A 105 -2.69 14.72 -7.09
CA GLY A 105 -3.18 16.07 -7.43
C GLY A 105 -4.47 16.46 -6.69
N GLY A 106 -4.86 15.71 -5.66
CA GLY A 106 -5.97 16.08 -4.78
C GLY A 106 -5.51 17.01 -3.67
N GLY A 107 -5.23 18.26 -4.02
CA GLY A 107 -5.16 19.39 -3.09
C GLY A 107 -6.21 20.40 -3.52
N GLU A 108 -6.98 20.86 -2.53
CA GLU A 108 -7.99 21.93 -2.55
C GLU A 108 -7.68 23.11 -3.47
#